data_AF-A0A929F5F0-F1
#
_entry.id   AF-A0A929F5F0-F1
#
_cell.length_a   1.000
_cell.length_b   1.000
_cell.length_c   1.000
_cell.angle_alpha   90.00
_cell.angle_beta   90.00
_cell.angle_gamma   90.00
#
_symmetry.space_group_name_H-M   'P 1'
#
loop_
_entity.id
_entity.type
_entity.pdbx_description
1 polymer ?
#
loop_
_entity_poly.entity_id
_entity_poly.type
_entity_poly.pdbx_seq_one_letter_code
_entity_poly.pdbx_strand_id
1 'polypeptide(L)'
;SLLTKNYGYKVQVLTNGDDASVLKALNKLNETLSAEDNLLIYYSGHGNRRKTGNYETGYWLPVNAEPPPNDTYWVPTEQISGHLARIKAKRIIVIADSSFAGLLANNPAFLLASSRASLQSEAYISLRMPNKSRLLLTSGRDHPMADDGGHSTSIFATAFIEVLEKNDRVLTAPALFLAILDQLGEEQTAVAPEFKAIKRAGDEVGDFFFVAR
;
A
#
# COMPACT_ATOMS: atom_id res chain seq x y z
N SER A 1 -9.51 -13.31 8.89
CA SER A 1 -8.93 -11.98 9.15
C SER A 1 -10.04 -10.92 9.10
N LEU A 2 -9.76 -9.70 9.58
CA LEU A 2 -10.65 -8.53 9.45
C LEU A 2 -11.16 -8.35 8.01
N LEU A 3 -10.25 -8.39 7.03
CA LEU A 3 -10.58 -8.23 5.60
C LEU A 3 -11.57 -9.28 5.08
N THR A 4 -11.49 -10.53 5.55
CA THR A 4 -12.46 -11.57 5.16
C THR A 4 -13.81 -11.36 5.84
N LYS A 5 -13.81 -11.12 7.15
CA LYS A 5 -15.04 -11.05 7.95
C LYS A 5 -15.85 -9.79 7.64
N ASN A 6 -15.20 -8.63 7.62
CA ASN A 6 -15.87 -7.33 7.57
C ASN A 6 -15.89 -6.73 6.15
N TYR A 7 -15.03 -7.19 5.25
CA TYR A 7 -14.91 -6.63 3.90
C TYR A 7 -15.04 -7.66 2.76
N GLY A 8 -15.20 -8.95 3.10
CA GLY A 8 -15.45 -9.99 2.10
C GLY A 8 -14.28 -10.42 1.23
N TYR A 9 -13.05 -10.02 1.55
CA TYR A 9 -11.88 -10.39 0.76
C TYR A 9 -11.57 -11.89 0.86
N LYS A 10 -11.24 -12.50 -0.28
CA LYS A 10 -10.51 -13.76 -0.34
C LYS A 10 -9.03 -13.47 -0.09
N VAL A 11 -8.57 -13.77 1.12
CA VAL A 11 -7.20 -13.47 1.55
C VAL A 11 -6.27 -14.63 1.22
N GLN A 12 -5.13 -14.31 0.59
CA GLN A 12 -3.99 -15.20 0.41
C GLN A 12 -2.82 -14.63 1.21
N VAL A 13 -2.12 -15.47 1.96
CA VAL A 13 -0.99 -15.07 2.80
C VAL A 13 0.28 -15.73 2.27
N LEU A 14 1.30 -14.92 2.02
CA LEU A 14 2.66 -15.37 1.68
C LEU A 14 3.58 -15.03 2.85
N THR A 15 3.86 -16.02 3.70
CA THR A 15 4.77 -15.86 4.83
C THR A 15 6.19 -16.23 4.42
N ASN A 16 7.17 -15.39 4.76
CA ASN A 16 8.58 -15.65 4.51
C ASN A 16 8.89 -16.03 3.05
N GLY A 17 8.27 -15.32 2.10
CA GLY A 17 8.50 -15.56 0.68
C GLY A 17 9.89 -15.08 0.24
N ASP A 18 10.53 -15.84 -0.64
CA ASP A 18 11.68 -15.39 -1.43
C ASP A 18 11.23 -14.48 -2.59
N ASP A 19 12.18 -13.85 -3.27
CA ASP A 19 11.94 -12.98 -4.43
C ASP A 19 11.10 -13.67 -5.50
N ALA A 20 11.42 -14.92 -5.83
CA ALA A 20 10.72 -15.71 -6.82
C ALA A 20 9.25 -15.94 -6.42
N SER A 21 8.98 -16.25 -5.14
CA SER A 21 7.64 -16.47 -4.61
C SER A 21 6.81 -15.18 -4.63
N VAL A 22 7.42 -14.04 -4.25
CA VAL A 22 6.77 -12.72 -4.33
C VAL A 22 6.37 -12.41 -5.77
N LEU A 23 7.30 -12.55 -6.72
CA LEU A 23 7.04 -12.27 -8.13
C LEU A 23 6.04 -13.25 -8.75
N LYS A 24 6.08 -14.53 -8.35
CA LYS A 24 5.11 -15.54 -8.78
C LYS A 24 3.70 -15.23 -8.25
N ALA A 25 3.58 -14.76 -7.01
CA ALA A 25 2.31 -14.32 -6.47
C ALA A 25 1.74 -13.13 -7.26
N LEU A 26 2.56 -12.12 -7.56
CA LEU A 26 2.16 -10.98 -8.39
C LEU A 26 1.74 -11.41 -9.81
N ASN A 27 2.47 -12.35 -10.43
CA ASN A 27 2.08 -12.93 -11.72
C ASN A 27 0.74 -13.66 -11.63
N LYS A 28 0.50 -14.41 -10.55
CA LYS A 28 -0.75 -15.14 -10.39
C LYS A 28 -1.96 -14.22 -10.33
N LEU A 29 -1.83 -13.06 -9.66
CA LEU A 29 -2.89 -12.06 -9.61
C LEU A 29 -3.28 -11.56 -11.01
N ASN A 30 -2.32 -11.42 -11.92
CA ASN A 30 -2.59 -11.02 -13.31
C ASN A 30 -3.39 -12.07 -14.10
N GLU A 31 -3.20 -13.36 -13.78
CA GLU A 31 -3.95 -14.46 -14.40
C GLU A 31 -5.38 -14.58 -13.86
N THR A 32 -5.56 -14.31 -12.56
CA THR A 32 -6.80 -14.64 -11.85
C THR A 32 -7.78 -13.49 -11.74
N LEU A 33 -7.31 -12.25 -11.65
CA LEU A 33 -8.17 -11.08 -11.41
C LEU A 33 -8.76 -10.54 -12.71
N SER A 34 -10.03 -10.14 -12.62
CA SER A 34 -10.80 -9.46 -13.66
C SER A 34 -10.89 -7.95 -13.38
N ALA A 35 -11.54 -7.20 -14.28
CA ALA A 35 -11.74 -5.76 -14.11
C ALA A 35 -12.71 -5.41 -12.96
N GLU A 36 -13.60 -6.34 -12.59
CA GLU A 36 -14.59 -6.17 -11.52
C GLU A 36 -14.01 -6.43 -10.13
N ASP A 37 -12.83 -7.01 -10.05
CA ASP A 37 -12.16 -7.28 -8.78
C ASP A 37 -11.44 -6.03 -8.25
N ASN A 38 -11.42 -5.88 -6.93
CA ASN A 38 -10.59 -4.91 -6.22
C ASN A 38 -9.45 -5.66 -5.52
N LEU A 39 -8.22 -5.18 -5.68
CA LEU A 39 -7.04 -5.79 -5.09
C LEU A 39 -6.45 -4.92 -3.97
N LEU A 40 -6.34 -5.50 -2.79
CA LEU A 40 -5.53 -4.96 -1.70
C LEU A 40 -4.31 -5.85 -1.52
N ILE A 41 -3.11 -5.26 -1.60
CA ILE A 41 -1.86 -5.91 -1.23
C ILE A 41 -1.40 -5.29 0.09
N TYR A 42 -1.20 -6.11 1.11
CA TYR A 42 -0.56 -5.69 2.35
C TYR A 42 0.84 -6.30 2.39
N TYR A 43 1.87 -5.46 2.35
CA TYR A 43 3.27 -5.87 2.47
C TYR A 43 3.81 -5.46 3.84
N SER A 44 4.32 -6.43 4.59
CA SER A 44 5.02 -6.22 5.86
C SER A 44 6.37 -6.91 5.77
N GLY A 45 7.44 -6.13 5.86
CA GLY A 45 8.79 -6.62 5.66
C GLY A 45 9.80 -5.48 5.54
N HIS A 46 11.07 -5.83 5.43
CA HIS A 46 12.12 -4.82 5.29
C HIS A 46 12.15 -4.24 3.88
N GLY A 47 12.52 -2.97 3.80
CA GLY A 47 12.78 -2.30 2.54
C GLY A 47 14.16 -1.67 2.57
N ASN A 48 14.72 -1.43 1.38
CA ASN A 48 15.99 -0.75 1.23
C ASN A 48 15.93 0.25 0.08
N ARG A 49 16.87 1.19 0.08
CA ARG A 49 17.06 2.17 -0.98
C ARG A 49 18.47 2.08 -1.50
N ARG A 50 18.63 1.96 -2.82
CA ARG A 50 19.92 2.21 -3.48
C ARG A 50 19.86 3.53 -4.23
N LYS A 51 20.89 4.35 -4.03
CA LYS A 51 21.10 5.60 -4.74
C LYS A 51 22.45 5.57 -5.44
N THR A 52 22.45 5.83 -6.75
CA THR A 52 23.66 5.91 -7.56
C THR A 52 23.54 7.14 -8.48
N GLY A 53 24.31 8.19 -8.16
CA GLY A 53 24.14 9.49 -8.82
C GLY A 53 22.71 10.02 -8.64
N ASN A 54 22.03 10.27 -9.76
CA ASN A 54 20.64 10.74 -9.80
C ASN A 54 19.61 9.59 -9.84
N TYR A 55 20.07 8.34 -9.90
CA TYR A 55 19.20 7.17 -9.89
C TYR A 55 18.93 6.73 -8.46
N GLU A 56 17.67 6.56 -8.10
CA GLU A 56 17.22 6.13 -6.78
C GLU A 56 16.08 5.11 -6.95
N THR A 57 16.27 3.92 -6.36
CA THR A 57 15.29 2.83 -6.39
C THR A 57 15.05 2.32 -4.98
N GLY A 58 13.78 2.12 -4.65
CA GLY A 58 13.35 1.38 -3.47
C GLY A 58 13.22 -0.11 -3.77
N TYR A 59 13.45 -0.94 -2.77
CA TYR A 59 13.40 -2.39 -2.85
C TYR A 59 12.57 -2.93 -1.70
N TRP A 60 11.75 -3.95 -1.98
CA TRP A 60 11.28 -4.88 -0.97
C TRP A 60 12.34 -5.96 -0.77
N LEU A 61 12.58 -6.34 0.48
CA LEU A 61 13.57 -7.36 0.84
C LEU A 61 12.84 -8.66 1.22
N PRO A 62 12.85 -9.69 0.35
CA PRO A 62 12.36 -11.03 0.67
C PRO A 62 13.31 -11.75 1.62
N VAL A 63 12.95 -12.95 2.07
CA VAL A 63 13.74 -13.66 3.11
C VAL A 63 15.13 -14.13 2.66
N ASN A 64 15.36 -14.23 1.35
CA ASN A 64 16.65 -14.55 0.76
C ASN A 64 17.45 -13.30 0.35
N ALA A 65 17.00 -12.09 0.73
CA ALA A 65 17.74 -10.87 0.49
C ALA A 65 19.11 -10.90 1.19
N GLU A 66 20.16 -10.57 0.45
CA GLU A 66 21.52 -10.47 0.98
C GLU A 66 21.82 -9.03 1.44
N PRO A 67 22.75 -8.83 2.39
CA PRO A 67 23.21 -7.49 2.75
C PRO A 67 23.91 -6.78 1.56
N PRO A 68 23.95 -5.43 1.56
CA PRO A 68 24.73 -4.69 0.58
C PRO A 68 26.19 -5.18 0.51
N PRO A 69 26.81 -5.20 -0.67
CA PRO A 69 26.33 -4.58 -1.91
C PRO A 69 25.43 -5.47 -2.79
N ASN A 70 25.16 -6.72 -2.37
CA ASN A 70 24.43 -7.69 -3.17
C ASN A 70 22.92 -7.44 -3.13
N ASP A 71 22.33 -7.13 -4.28
CA ASP A 71 20.89 -6.87 -4.44
C ASP A 71 20.21 -7.88 -5.38
N THR A 72 20.87 -9.00 -5.68
CA THR A 72 20.40 -10.05 -6.60
C THR A 72 18.96 -10.52 -6.30
N TYR A 73 18.61 -10.67 -5.02
CA TYR A 73 17.31 -11.15 -4.57
C TYR A 73 16.41 -10.04 -4.01
N TRP A 74 16.81 -8.78 -4.18
CA TRP A 74 15.97 -7.66 -3.77
C TRP A 74 14.92 -7.40 -4.85
N VAL A 75 13.67 -7.12 -4.47
CA VAL A 75 12.60 -6.87 -5.44
C VAL A 75 12.45 -5.36 -5.65
N PRO A 76 12.88 -4.81 -6.80
CA PRO A 76 12.77 -3.37 -7.05
C PRO A 76 11.30 -2.94 -7.17
N THR A 77 10.99 -1.79 -6.59
CA THR A 77 9.64 -1.19 -6.61
C THR A 77 9.14 -0.91 -8.02
N GLU A 78 10.01 -0.64 -9.00
CA GLU A 78 9.67 -0.48 -10.41
C GLU A 78 9.19 -1.80 -11.03
N GLN A 79 9.76 -2.95 -10.62
CA GLN A 79 9.27 -4.26 -11.06
C GLN A 79 7.87 -4.50 -10.50
N ILE A 80 7.65 -4.21 -9.21
CA ILE A 80 6.32 -4.30 -8.57
C ILE A 80 5.33 -3.44 -9.33
N SER A 81 5.65 -2.16 -9.57
CA SER A 81 4.81 -1.26 -10.37
C SER A 81 4.49 -1.83 -11.75
N GLY A 82 5.48 -2.39 -12.45
CA GLY A 82 5.29 -3.04 -13.75
C GLY A 82 4.32 -4.22 -13.70
N HIS A 83 4.31 -5.01 -12.63
CA HIS A 83 3.28 -6.05 -12.43
C HIS A 83 1.90 -5.43 -12.18
N LEU A 84 1.80 -4.44 -11.29
CA LEU A 84 0.53 -3.77 -10.98
C LEU A 84 -0.09 -3.06 -12.19
N ALA A 85 0.75 -2.58 -13.11
CA ALA A 85 0.32 -1.96 -14.37
C ALA A 85 -0.50 -2.91 -15.25
N ARG A 86 -0.10 -4.20 -15.28
CA ARG A 86 -0.69 -5.23 -16.15
C ARG A 86 -1.93 -5.89 -15.54
N ILE A 87 -2.04 -5.92 -14.21
CA ILE A 87 -3.20 -6.51 -13.53
C ILE A 87 -4.49 -5.82 -13.98
N LYS A 88 -5.50 -6.61 -14.36
CA LYS A 88 -6.78 -6.15 -14.90
C LYS A 88 -7.67 -5.45 -13.89
N ALA A 89 -7.55 -5.78 -12.61
CA ALA A 89 -8.31 -5.17 -11.52
C ALA A 89 -8.32 -3.65 -11.64
N LYS A 90 -9.52 -3.07 -11.67
CA LYS A 90 -9.69 -1.63 -11.87
C LYS A 90 -9.13 -0.83 -10.70
N ARG A 91 -9.26 -1.36 -9.48
CA ARG A 91 -8.82 -0.68 -8.26
C ARG A 91 -7.79 -1.53 -7.53
N ILE A 92 -6.60 -0.96 -7.35
CA ILE A 92 -5.51 -1.58 -6.59
C ILE A 92 -5.02 -0.58 -5.56
N ILE A 93 -4.91 -1.03 -4.32
CA ILE A 93 -4.19 -0.34 -3.26
C ILE A 93 -3.10 -1.24 -2.68
N VAL A 94 -1.92 -0.68 -2.51
CA VAL A 94 -0.80 -1.30 -1.80
C VAL A 94 -0.68 -0.61 -0.45
N ILE A 95 -0.79 -1.38 0.62
CA ILE A 95 -0.50 -0.97 1.99
C ILE A 95 0.89 -1.52 2.31
N ALA A 96 1.90 -0.66 2.42
CA ALA A 96 3.28 -1.08 2.65
C ALA A 96 3.75 -0.63 4.03
N ASP A 97 3.86 -1.59 4.94
CA ASP A 97 4.43 -1.41 6.26
C ASP A 97 5.92 -1.78 6.21
N SER A 98 6.70 -0.86 5.64
CA SER A 98 8.11 -1.09 5.29
C SER A 98 8.86 0.22 5.08
N SER A 99 10.12 0.29 5.52
CA SER A 99 11.03 1.40 5.23
C SER A 99 11.20 1.60 3.72
N PHE A 100 11.33 2.86 3.26
CA PHE A 100 11.54 3.24 1.84
C PHE A 100 10.42 2.83 0.86
N ALA A 101 9.29 2.32 1.33
CA ALA A 101 8.16 1.95 0.47
C ALA A 101 7.60 3.16 -0.31
N GLY A 102 7.77 4.37 0.20
CA GLY A 102 7.38 5.62 -0.45
C GLY A 102 8.00 5.87 -1.83
N LEU A 103 9.14 5.23 -2.15
CA LEU A 103 9.81 5.36 -3.45
C LEU A 103 9.01 4.74 -4.61
N LEU A 104 8.03 3.89 -4.32
CA LEU A 104 7.10 3.34 -5.30
C LEU A 104 6.18 4.41 -5.91
N ALA A 105 6.08 5.61 -5.31
CA ALA A 105 5.13 6.66 -5.70
C ALA A 105 5.74 8.07 -5.66
N ASN A 106 5.35 8.98 -6.57
CA ASN A 106 5.94 10.35 -6.67
C ASN A 106 4.97 11.47 -6.35
N ASN A 107 3.67 11.28 -6.58
CA ASN A 107 2.69 12.34 -6.50
C ASN A 107 1.71 12.07 -5.36
N PRO A 108 1.34 13.08 -4.55
CA PRO A 108 0.25 12.94 -3.60
C PRO A 108 -1.02 12.53 -4.36
N ALA A 109 -1.70 11.49 -3.86
CA ALA A 109 -2.88 10.94 -4.54
C ALA A 109 -4.13 11.82 -4.39
N PHE A 110 -4.11 12.79 -3.47
CA PHE A 110 -5.14 13.81 -3.34
C PHE A 110 -4.57 15.14 -2.86
N LEU A 111 -5.31 16.22 -3.13
CA LEU A 111 -5.00 17.54 -2.61
C LEU A 111 -5.60 17.68 -1.20
N LEU A 112 -4.77 18.04 -0.23
CA LEU A 112 -5.16 18.24 1.18
C LEU A 112 -6.13 19.41 1.40
N ALA A 113 -6.53 20.14 0.35
CA ALA A 113 -7.47 21.27 0.41
C ALA A 113 -8.95 20.85 0.49
N SER A 114 -9.26 19.55 0.40
CA SER A 114 -10.62 19.03 0.48
C SER A 114 -10.99 18.66 1.92
N SER A 115 -12.20 19.03 2.39
CA SER A 115 -12.68 18.63 3.72
C SER A 115 -12.90 17.11 3.80
N ARG A 116 -12.75 16.49 4.98
CA ARG A 116 -13.01 15.04 5.19
C ARG A 116 -14.39 14.62 4.68
N ALA A 117 -15.41 15.44 4.96
CA ALA A 117 -16.77 15.21 4.48
C ALA A 117 -16.85 15.21 2.94
N SER A 118 -16.11 16.10 2.26
CA SER A 118 -16.09 16.12 0.80
C SER A 118 -15.45 14.88 0.18
N LEU A 119 -14.42 14.30 0.82
CA LEU A 119 -13.72 13.10 0.38
C LEU A 119 -14.55 11.80 0.51
N GLN A 120 -15.69 11.85 1.20
CA GLN A 120 -16.64 10.74 1.32
C GLN A 120 -18.00 11.06 0.68
N SER A 121 -18.13 12.21 0.02
CA SER A 121 -19.38 12.60 -0.63
C SER A 121 -19.69 11.73 -1.85
N GLU A 122 -20.98 11.56 -2.15
CA GLU A 122 -21.43 10.84 -3.36
C GLU A 122 -20.86 11.47 -4.64
N ALA A 123 -20.72 12.79 -4.68
CA ALA A 123 -20.11 13.50 -5.80
C ALA A 123 -18.64 13.11 -6.01
N TYR A 124 -17.86 13.05 -4.92
CA TYR A 124 -16.48 12.60 -4.97
C TYR A 124 -16.38 11.15 -5.42
N ILE A 125 -17.18 10.26 -4.82
CA ILE A 125 -17.22 8.85 -5.16
C ILE A 125 -17.58 8.66 -6.64
N SER A 126 -18.63 9.34 -7.12
CA SER A 126 -19.10 9.23 -8.52
C SER A 126 -18.06 9.74 -9.52
N LEU A 127 -17.29 10.77 -9.16
CA LEU A 127 -16.21 11.30 -9.99
C LEU A 127 -15.03 10.31 -10.11
N ARG A 128 -14.72 9.58 -9.03
CA ARG A 128 -13.53 8.70 -8.95
C ARG A 128 -13.82 7.25 -9.32
N MET A 129 -15.04 6.78 -9.08
CA MET A 129 -15.47 5.41 -9.34
C MET A 129 -15.23 4.93 -10.79
N PRO A 130 -15.45 5.72 -11.86
CA PRO A 130 -15.25 5.24 -13.22
C PRO A 130 -13.78 5.08 -13.60
N ASN A 131 -12.84 5.62 -12.83
CA ASN A 131 -11.42 5.64 -13.19
C ASN A 131 -10.64 4.49 -12.56
N LYS A 132 -9.54 4.09 -13.19
CA LYS A 132 -8.59 3.11 -12.66
C LYS A 132 -7.75 3.71 -11.53
N SER A 133 -7.48 2.93 -10.47
CA SER A 133 -6.67 3.37 -9.33
C SER A 133 -5.49 2.43 -9.04
N ARG A 134 -4.33 3.02 -8.75
CA ARG A 134 -3.07 2.38 -8.37
C ARG A 134 -2.46 3.17 -7.23
N LEU A 135 -2.97 2.93 -6.03
CA LEU A 135 -2.69 3.72 -4.84
C LEU A 135 -1.70 3.03 -3.91
N LEU A 136 -0.93 3.83 -3.19
CA LEU A 136 0.03 3.39 -2.18
C LEU A 136 -0.25 4.14 -0.87
N LEU A 137 -0.33 3.40 0.22
CA LEU A 137 -0.37 3.91 1.59
C LEU A 137 0.77 3.25 2.38
N THR A 138 1.62 4.02 3.04
CA THR A 138 2.83 3.49 3.71
C THR A 138 3.01 4.01 5.13
N SER A 139 3.69 3.24 5.98
CA SER A 139 4.08 3.60 7.35
C SER A 139 5.33 4.49 7.47
N GLY A 140 5.58 5.34 6.47
CA GLY A 140 6.81 6.12 6.25
C GLY A 140 7.79 6.40 7.42
N ARG A 141 8.98 5.80 7.40
CA ARG A 141 10.22 6.61 7.44
C ARG A 141 11.34 5.95 6.64
N ASP A 142 12.22 6.82 6.17
CA ASP A 142 13.40 6.60 5.33
C ASP A 142 14.62 6.08 6.14
N HIS A 143 14.37 5.33 7.22
CA HIS A 143 15.40 4.73 8.08
C HIS A 143 15.01 3.29 8.44
N PRO A 144 15.98 2.40 8.73
CA PRO A 144 15.69 1.05 9.21
C PRO A 144 14.85 1.14 10.48
N MET A 145 13.69 0.47 10.52
CA MET A 145 12.97 0.30 11.79
C MET A 145 13.92 -0.40 12.78
N ALA A 146 14.17 0.24 13.92
CA ALA A 146 14.82 -0.43 15.03
C ALA A 146 13.87 -1.53 15.51
N ASP A 147 14.45 -2.70 15.77
CA ASP A 147 13.79 -3.91 16.30
C ASP A 147 12.71 -3.50 17.33
N ASP A 148 11.46 -3.89 17.06
CA ASP A 148 10.21 -3.35 17.61
C ASP A 148 9.99 -3.64 19.12
N GLY A 149 11.05 -3.89 19.88
CA GLY A 149 10.98 -4.17 21.31
C GLY A 149 10.16 -5.42 21.67
N GLY A 150 9.89 -6.30 20.70
CA GLY A 150 9.09 -7.51 20.90
C GLY A 150 7.57 -7.34 20.76
N HIS A 151 7.08 -6.22 20.22
CA HIS A 151 5.67 -6.12 19.80
C HIS A 151 5.46 -6.84 18.46
N SER A 152 4.42 -7.68 18.36
CA SER A 152 4.16 -8.49 17.16
C SER A 152 3.56 -7.71 15.98
N THR A 153 3.13 -6.46 16.20
CA THR A 153 2.33 -5.66 15.27
C THR A 153 2.79 -4.20 15.33
N SER A 154 3.10 -3.60 14.18
CA SER A 154 3.55 -2.20 14.13
C SER A 154 2.43 -1.23 14.57
N ILE A 155 2.81 -0.04 15.02
CA ILE A 155 1.84 1.00 15.39
C ILE A 155 1.01 1.47 14.17
N PHE A 156 1.59 1.44 12.97
CA PHE A 156 0.85 1.72 11.73
C PHE A 156 -0.17 0.63 11.42
N ALA A 157 0.23 -0.64 11.53
CA ALA A 157 -0.67 -1.77 11.33
C ALA A 157 -1.83 -1.74 12.32
N THR A 158 -1.54 -1.42 13.58
CA THR A 158 -2.54 -1.23 14.64
C THR A 158 -3.52 -0.13 14.27
N ALA A 159 -3.03 1.06 13.89
CA ALA A 159 -3.88 2.17 13.47
C ALA A 159 -4.75 1.82 12.24
N PHE A 160 -4.16 1.17 11.22
CA PHE A 160 -4.88 0.71 10.03
C PHE A 160 -6.00 -0.28 10.39
N ILE A 161 -5.72 -1.26 11.25
CA ILE A 161 -6.70 -2.25 11.71
C ILE A 161 -7.84 -1.57 12.46
N GLU A 162 -7.53 -0.70 13.43
CA GLU A 162 -8.55 -0.01 14.23
C GLU A 162 -9.49 0.85 13.39
N VAL A 163 -8.97 1.57 12.40
CA VAL A 163 -9.79 2.37 11.49
C VAL A 163 -10.73 1.47 10.69
N LEU A 164 -10.23 0.34 10.18
CA LEU A 164 -11.06 -0.60 9.42
C LEU A 164 -12.06 -1.37 10.29
N GLU A 165 -11.77 -1.61 11.57
CA GLU A 165 -12.69 -2.25 12.51
C GLU A 165 -13.87 -1.35 12.89
N LYS A 166 -13.60 -0.05 13.05
CA LYS A 166 -14.61 0.96 13.42
C LYS A 166 -15.45 1.43 12.22
N ASN A 167 -15.08 1.05 10.99
CA ASN A 167 -15.76 1.51 9.78
C ASN A 167 -17.05 0.71 9.48
N ASP A 168 -18.14 1.44 9.31
CA ASP A 168 -19.51 0.93 9.07
C ASP A 168 -20.11 1.46 7.75
N ARG A 169 -19.30 2.12 6.91
CA ARG A 169 -19.72 2.79 5.68
C ARG A 169 -18.71 2.60 4.55
N VAL A 170 -19.01 3.20 3.40
CA VAL A 170 -18.03 3.32 2.30
C VAL A 170 -16.93 4.29 2.73
N LEU A 171 -15.70 3.78 2.83
CA LEU A 171 -14.52 4.54 3.20
C LEU A 171 -13.60 4.67 1.97
N THR A 172 -13.33 5.91 1.57
CA THR A 172 -12.41 6.23 0.47
C THR A 172 -10.95 6.13 0.95
N ALA A 173 -10.00 5.87 0.06
CA ALA A 173 -8.60 5.74 0.48
C ALA A 173 -8.01 7.03 1.10
N PRO A 174 -8.33 8.24 0.62
CA PRO A 174 -7.96 9.47 1.32
C PRO A 174 -8.58 9.59 2.71
N ALA A 175 -9.84 9.19 2.89
CA ALA A 175 -10.50 9.23 4.20
C ALA A 175 -9.88 8.20 5.16
N LEU A 176 -9.55 7.00 4.67
CA LEU A 176 -8.78 6.01 5.41
C LEU A 176 -7.43 6.58 5.86
N PHE A 177 -6.68 7.21 4.95
CA PHE A 177 -5.38 7.81 5.27
C PHE A 177 -5.51 8.86 6.37
N LEU A 178 -6.46 9.81 6.25
CA LEU A 178 -6.68 10.83 7.27
C LEU A 178 -7.10 10.23 8.62
N ALA A 179 -7.92 9.19 8.61
CA ALA A 179 -8.32 8.49 9.83
C ALA A 179 -7.15 7.75 10.49
N ILE A 180 -6.22 7.19 9.71
CA ILE A 180 -4.97 6.60 10.23
C ILE A 180 -4.09 7.67 10.87
N LEU A 181 -3.94 8.84 10.24
CA LEU A 181 -3.22 9.96 10.83
C LEU A 181 -3.85 10.37 12.17
N ASP A 182 -5.18 10.52 12.21
CA ASP A 182 -5.91 10.86 13.43
C ASP A 182 -5.68 9.81 14.55
N GLN A 183 -5.69 8.52 14.19
CA GLN A 183 -5.45 7.41 15.11
C GLN A 183 -3.99 7.35 15.61
N LEU A 184 -3.02 7.74 14.78
CA LEU A 184 -1.61 7.80 15.16
C LEU A 184 -1.30 8.99 16.09
N GLY A 185 -2.04 10.10 16.01
CA GLY A 185 -1.81 11.26 16.88
C GLY A 185 -0.37 11.78 16.77
N GLU A 186 0.36 11.85 17.89
CA GLU A 186 1.76 12.31 17.94
C GLU A 186 2.74 11.32 17.27
N GLU A 187 2.39 10.03 17.21
CA GLU A 187 3.20 8.97 16.58
C GLU A 187 3.35 9.15 15.07
N GLN A 188 2.53 10.01 14.46
CA GLN A 188 2.72 10.44 13.07
C GLN A 188 4.12 10.99 12.81
N THR A 189 4.76 11.62 13.81
CA THR A 189 6.13 12.13 13.65
C THR A 189 7.18 11.02 13.58
N ALA A 190 6.90 9.87 14.20
CA ALA A 190 7.78 8.72 14.22
C ALA A 190 7.65 7.85 12.95
N VAL A 191 6.44 7.80 12.39
CA VAL A 191 6.03 6.87 11.30
C VAL A 191 5.60 7.60 10.03
N ALA A 192 5.63 8.93 9.99
CA ALA A 192 5.39 9.82 8.84
C ALA A 192 4.65 9.19 7.63
N PRO A 193 3.40 8.74 7.80
CA PRO A 193 2.74 7.92 6.79
C PRO A 193 2.53 8.68 5.48
N GLU A 194 2.65 7.99 4.36
CA GLU A 194 2.49 8.60 3.03
C GLU A 194 1.35 7.96 2.25
N PHE A 195 0.59 8.78 1.52
CA PHE A 195 -0.43 8.32 0.58
C PHE A 195 -0.24 8.95 -0.81
N LYS A 196 0.02 8.10 -1.81
CA LYS A 196 0.50 8.52 -3.13
C LYS A 196 -0.03 7.61 -4.23
N ALA A 197 0.05 8.08 -5.48
CA ALA A 197 -0.22 7.26 -6.66
C ALA A 197 1.05 6.53 -7.13
N ILE A 198 0.96 5.23 -7.38
CA ILE A 198 2.08 4.37 -7.79
C ILE A 198 2.59 4.81 -9.17
N LYS A 199 3.89 5.10 -9.27
CA LYS A 199 4.53 5.55 -10.51
C LYS A 199 4.39 4.48 -11.58
N ARG A 200 4.06 4.86 -12.82
CA ARG A 200 4.09 3.96 -13.99
C ARG A 200 3.18 2.71 -13.90
N ALA A 201 2.23 2.69 -12.95
CA ALA A 201 1.25 1.61 -12.83
C ALA A 201 -0.07 1.87 -13.60
N GLY A 202 -0.21 3.06 -14.23
CA GLY A 202 -1.41 3.43 -14.97
C GLY A 202 -2.58 3.79 -14.07
N ASP A 203 -2.32 4.58 -13.02
CA ASP A 203 -3.37 5.28 -12.28
C ASP A 203 -4.06 6.30 -13.21
N GLU A 204 -5.38 6.34 -13.20
CA GLU A 204 -6.20 7.27 -13.99
C GLU A 204 -6.97 8.23 -13.08
N VAL A 205 -6.39 8.59 -11.94
CA VAL A 205 -7.00 9.51 -10.97
C VAL A 205 -8.28 8.89 -10.38
N GLY A 206 -8.34 7.56 -10.29
CA GLY A 206 -9.38 6.83 -9.57
C GLY A 206 -9.17 6.81 -8.06
N ASP A 207 -9.99 6.03 -7.38
CA ASP A 207 -9.84 5.80 -5.94
C ASP A 207 -10.07 4.33 -5.58
N PHE A 208 -9.79 3.97 -4.33
CA PHE A 208 -10.09 2.68 -3.72
C PHE A 208 -11.16 2.87 -2.64
N PHE A 209 -12.14 1.97 -2.61
CA PHE A 209 -13.29 2.06 -1.72
C PHE A 209 -13.34 0.82 -0.84
N PHE A 210 -13.27 1.02 0.46
CA PHE A 210 -13.48 -0.01 1.47
C PHE A 210 -14.96 -0.03 1.83
N VAL A 211 -15.64 -1.13 1.51
CA VAL A 211 -17.07 -1.31 1.75
C VAL A 211 -17.24 -2.35 2.86
N ALA A 212 -17.63 -1.90 4.05
CA ALA A 212 -17.94 -2.79 5.17
C ALA A 212 -19.21 -3.62 4.86
N ARG A 213 -19.26 -4.85 5.38
CA ARG A 213 -20.40 -5.79 5.28
C ARG A 213 -21.26 -5.78 6.52
#